data_AF-A0A504YHL8-F1
#
_entry.id   AF-A0A504YHL8-F1
#
_cell.length_a   1.000
_cell.length_b   1.000
_cell.length_c   1.000
_cell.angle_alpha   90.00
_cell.angle_beta   90.00
_cell.angle_gamma   90.00
#
_symmetry.space_group_name_H-M   'P 1'
#
loop_
_entity.id
_entity.type
_entity.pdbx_description
1 polymer ?
#
loop_
_entity_poly.entity_id
_entity_poly.type
_entity_poly.pdbx_seq_one_letter_code
_entity_poly.pdbx_strand_id
1 'polypeptide(L)'
;MLRCKQIFVEPRDKVLFTKVLSDYRLAAAPNPAMSATDVDGAALFAVMRGRASEGMDLADYASRGVAIPGLPYPPFMDPRVKLKMAYLDEQHTELLNQVSRKKSDGSISVASHPTGRMWYNIQAWRTVNQSVGRVIRHHRDFGTVFLCDQRFATAAAQSQLPKWMQSSVRVYEQVQPAIKETSVFYKIARTKYKNQNGDSQDSNASSNIDRTKRYDILPKRDGSWDKMTPTGLINHPSSTVPRANQVSICFPISRWLLSYRLLLSHVVGRAILN
;
A
#
# COMPACT_ATOMS: atom_id res chain seq x y z
N MET A 1 22.52 16.42 -10.80
CA MET A 1 22.31 15.10 -10.15
C MET A 1 20.85 14.73 -10.21
N LEU A 2 20.51 13.53 -10.69
CA LEU A 2 19.17 12.98 -10.52
C LEU A 2 18.98 12.70 -9.04
N ARG A 3 17.96 13.32 -8.42
CA ARG A 3 17.62 13.08 -7.01
C ARG A 3 16.90 11.74 -6.91
N CYS A 4 17.54 10.74 -6.32
CA CYS A 4 17.04 9.36 -6.32
C CYS A 4 16.46 8.99 -4.95
N LYS A 5 15.16 8.78 -4.83
CA LYS A 5 14.49 8.39 -3.57
C LYS A 5 15.17 7.19 -2.89
N GLN A 6 15.12 7.15 -1.56
CA GLN A 6 15.59 6.00 -0.80
C GLN A 6 14.68 4.78 -1.05
N ILE A 7 15.27 3.64 -1.39
CA ILE A 7 14.52 2.43 -1.75
C ILE A 7 14.42 1.50 -0.54
N PHE A 8 13.21 1.04 -0.28
CA PHE A 8 12.88 0.02 0.69
C PHE A 8 12.19 -1.13 -0.02
N VAL A 9 12.48 -2.37 0.38
CA VAL A 9 11.89 -3.58 -0.20
C VAL A 9 11.25 -4.38 0.91
N GLU A 10 10.01 -4.81 0.71
CA GLU A 10 9.28 -5.66 1.65
C GLU A 10 10.05 -6.97 1.89
N PRO A 11 10.55 -7.21 3.13
CA PRO A 11 11.14 -8.49 3.46
C PRO A 11 10.05 -9.56 3.66
N ARG A 12 10.44 -10.83 3.46
CA ARG A 12 9.59 -11.97 3.79
C ARG A 12 9.44 -12.19 5.29
N ASP A 13 10.41 -11.77 6.10
CA ASP A 13 10.38 -11.94 7.56
C ASP A 13 9.49 -10.89 8.25
N LYS A 14 8.73 -11.32 9.27
CA LYS A 14 7.76 -10.46 9.96
C LYS A 14 8.43 -9.37 10.80
N VAL A 15 9.50 -9.72 11.52
CA VAL A 15 10.17 -8.80 12.44
C VAL A 15 10.94 -7.76 11.65
N LEU A 16 11.66 -8.20 10.62
CA LEU A 16 12.36 -7.34 9.70
C LEU A 16 11.40 -6.39 8.96
N PHE A 17 10.19 -6.85 8.63
CA PHE A 17 9.18 -6.02 7.98
C PHE A 17 8.83 -4.79 8.81
N THR A 18 8.56 -4.95 10.11
CA THR A 18 8.25 -3.83 11.01
C THR A 18 9.40 -2.82 11.05
N LYS A 19 10.65 -3.29 11.07
CA LYS A 19 11.83 -2.42 11.06
C LYS A 19 11.95 -1.65 9.74
N VAL A 20 11.93 -2.35 8.60
CA VAL A 20 12.03 -1.75 7.26
C VAL A 20 10.93 -0.71 7.04
N LEU A 21 9.73 -1.00 7.52
CA LEU A 21 8.61 -0.08 7.41
C LEU A 21 8.79 1.18 8.28
N SER A 22 9.28 1.02 9.51
CA SER A 22 9.62 2.15 10.37
C SER A 22 10.64 3.06 9.69
N ASP A 23 11.72 2.47 9.18
CA ASP A 23 12.78 3.19 8.47
C ASP A 23 12.23 3.88 7.20
N TYR A 24 11.32 3.22 6.46
CA TYR A 24 10.63 3.80 5.31
C TYR A 24 9.81 5.04 5.70
N ARG A 25 9.02 4.97 6.76
CA ARG A 25 8.17 6.09 7.20
C ARG A 25 9.00 7.29 7.61
N LEU A 26 10.13 7.06 8.30
CA LEU A 26 11.07 8.12 8.66
C LEU A 26 11.67 8.77 7.42
N ALA A 27 12.06 7.98 6.42
CA ALA A 27 12.60 8.48 5.16
C ALA A 27 11.55 9.13 4.24
N ALA A 28 10.27 8.79 4.38
CA ALA A 28 9.17 9.36 3.61
C ALA A 28 8.62 10.67 4.21
N ALA A 29 8.81 10.89 5.51
CA ALA A 29 8.35 12.09 6.20
C ALA A 29 9.11 13.35 5.73
N PRO A 30 8.44 14.52 5.67
CA PRO A 30 9.12 15.77 5.35
C PRO A 30 10.16 16.08 6.42
N ASN A 31 11.40 16.34 6.00
CA ASN A 31 12.45 16.79 6.91
C ASN A 31 12.64 18.31 6.78
N PRO A 32 12.19 19.12 7.77
CA PRO A 32 12.31 20.58 7.71
C PRO A 32 13.76 21.09 7.78
N ALA A 33 14.71 20.24 8.21
CA ALA A 33 16.14 20.57 8.27
C ALA A 33 16.90 20.20 6.98
N MET A 34 16.27 19.54 6.01
CA MET A 34 16.92 19.17 4.75
C MET A 34 16.92 20.33 3.75
N SER A 35 18.08 20.54 3.13
CA SER A 35 18.24 21.52 2.06
C SER A 35 17.41 21.10 0.85
N ALA A 36 16.92 22.09 0.09
CA ALA A 36 16.25 21.88 -1.18
C ALA A 36 17.12 21.15 -2.23
N THR A 37 18.40 20.85 -1.96
CA THR A 37 19.32 20.07 -2.81
C THR A 37 19.43 18.59 -2.44
N ASP A 38 18.95 18.18 -1.27
CA ASP A 38 19.07 16.81 -0.79
C ASP A 38 18.02 15.87 -1.42
N VAL A 39 18.32 14.58 -1.39
CA VAL A 39 17.43 13.52 -1.86
C VAL A 39 16.27 13.37 -0.89
N ASP A 40 15.08 13.82 -1.29
CA ASP A 40 13.89 13.75 -0.44
C ASP A 40 12.94 12.59 -0.80
N GLY A 41 12.54 11.87 0.25
CA GLY A 41 11.50 10.85 0.24
C GLY A 41 11.99 9.44 -0.09
N ALA A 42 11.07 8.50 0.11
CA ALA A 42 11.30 7.07 -0.05
C ALA A 42 10.36 6.43 -1.07
N ALA A 43 10.72 5.22 -1.52
CA ALA A 43 9.88 4.33 -2.29
C ALA A 43 9.90 2.93 -1.65
N LEU A 44 8.72 2.37 -1.39
CA LEU A 44 8.57 1.01 -0.88
C LEU A 44 8.12 0.08 -2.01
N PHE A 45 8.95 -0.92 -2.32
CA PHE A 45 8.58 -2.03 -3.19
C PHE A 45 7.95 -3.12 -2.35
N ALA A 46 6.66 -3.33 -2.59
CA ALA A 46 5.83 -4.30 -1.89
C ALA A 46 5.28 -5.34 -2.86
N VAL A 47 4.91 -6.50 -2.31
CA VAL A 47 4.23 -7.56 -3.05
C VAL A 47 2.73 -7.46 -2.81
N MET A 48 1.97 -7.50 -3.90
CA MET A 48 0.51 -7.62 -3.86
C MET A 48 0.10 -8.98 -3.27
N ARG A 49 -0.87 -8.98 -2.35
CA ARG A 49 -1.17 -10.12 -1.45
C ARG A 49 -0.07 -10.40 -0.42
N GLY A 50 0.88 -9.48 -0.30
CA GLY A 50 1.85 -9.42 0.78
C GLY A 50 1.34 -8.56 1.93
N ARG A 51 2.13 -8.50 3.01
CA ARG A 51 1.75 -7.84 4.26
C ARG A 51 1.53 -6.35 4.05
N ALA A 52 2.40 -5.72 3.25
CA ALA A 52 2.32 -4.30 2.95
C ALA A 52 1.05 -3.90 2.16
N SER A 53 0.45 -4.82 1.40
CA SER A 53 -0.73 -4.52 0.58
C SER A 53 -2.07 -4.80 1.26
N GLU A 54 -2.10 -5.67 2.29
CA GLU A 54 -3.34 -6.15 2.92
C GLU A 54 -3.69 -5.42 4.22
N GLY A 55 -2.72 -5.17 5.11
CA GLY A 55 -2.99 -4.76 6.50
C GLY A 55 -2.37 -3.45 6.96
N MET A 56 -1.84 -2.68 6.03
CA MET A 56 -0.91 -1.59 6.32
C MET A 56 -1.54 -0.22 6.08
N ASP A 57 -1.46 0.65 7.09
CA ASP A 57 -1.88 2.04 6.97
C ASP A 57 -0.72 2.94 6.55
N LEU A 58 -0.82 3.52 5.36
CA LEU A 58 0.18 4.41 4.79
C LEU A 58 -0.49 5.75 4.48
N ALA A 59 -0.89 6.48 5.52
CA ALA A 59 -1.53 7.78 5.37
C ALA A 59 -0.52 8.86 4.98
N ASP A 60 -1.03 9.92 4.36
CA ASP A 60 -0.31 11.17 4.13
C ASP A 60 1.04 11.00 3.41
N TYR A 61 2.12 11.44 4.03
CA TYR A 61 3.48 11.41 3.48
C TYR A 61 4.00 9.99 3.28
N ALA A 62 3.44 9.01 4.00
CA ALA A 62 3.82 7.61 3.84
C ALA A 62 3.30 6.98 2.53
N SER A 63 2.32 7.57 1.85
CA SER A 63 1.89 7.10 0.52
C SER A 63 1.20 8.20 -0.31
N ARG A 64 2.00 9.16 -0.80
CA ARG A 64 1.48 10.14 -1.78
C ARG A 64 1.23 9.52 -3.16
N GLY A 65 1.87 8.40 -3.50
CA GLY A 65 1.51 7.71 -4.74
C GLY A 65 1.78 6.22 -4.69
N VAL A 66 0.99 5.48 -5.47
CA VAL A 66 1.13 4.04 -5.67
C VAL A 66 1.24 3.76 -7.15
N ALA A 67 2.18 2.89 -7.51
CA ALA A 67 2.33 2.40 -8.87
C ALA A 67 2.02 0.90 -8.91
N ILE A 68 1.11 0.52 -9.81
CA ILE A 68 0.64 -0.83 -10.06
C ILE A 68 1.23 -1.25 -11.42
N PRO A 69 2.32 -2.04 -11.45
CA PRO A 69 3.02 -2.36 -12.69
C PRO A 69 2.25 -3.35 -13.59
N GLY A 70 1.21 -4.00 -13.08
CA GLY A 70 0.43 -4.97 -13.84
C GLY A 70 -0.70 -5.59 -13.04
N LEU A 71 -1.46 -6.49 -13.70
CA LEU A 71 -2.55 -7.23 -13.06
C LEU A 71 -2.03 -8.44 -12.26
N PRO A 72 -2.28 -8.52 -10.95
CA PRO A 72 -1.82 -9.59 -10.07
C PRO A 72 -2.73 -10.83 -10.16
N TYR A 73 -2.70 -11.50 -11.31
CA TYR A 73 -3.44 -12.74 -11.47
C TYR A 73 -2.91 -13.84 -10.52
N PRO A 74 -3.78 -14.67 -9.93
CA PRO A 74 -3.33 -15.92 -9.31
C PRO A 74 -2.53 -16.77 -10.31
N PRO A 75 -1.56 -17.58 -9.86
CA PRO A 75 -0.84 -18.48 -10.76
C PRO A 75 -1.82 -19.44 -11.45
N PHE A 76 -1.93 -19.35 -12.77
CA PHE A 76 -2.94 -20.09 -13.54
C PHE A 76 -2.79 -21.62 -13.43
N MET A 77 -1.55 -22.10 -13.28
CA MET A 77 -1.24 -23.52 -13.16
C MET A 77 -1.38 -24.08 -11.75
N ASP A 78 -1.69 -23.25 -10.75
CA ASP A 78 -1.94 -23.72 -9.39
C ASP A 78 -3.15 -24.68 -9.37
N PRO A 79 -3.02 -25.90 -8.82
CA PRO A 79 -4.12 -26.88 -8.78
C PRO A 79 -5.38 -26.34 -8.11
N ARG A 80 -5.25 -25.53 -7.06
CA ARG A 80 -6.40 -24.93 -6.36
C ARG A 80 -7.12 -23.90 -7.22
N VAL A 81 -6.36 -23.13 -8.01
CA VAL A 81 -6.94 -22.18 -8.97
C VAL A 81 -7.71 -22.92 -10.06
N LYS A 82 -7.10 -23.94 -10.67
CA LYS A 82 -7.75 -24.77 -11.70
C LYS A 82 -9.01 -25.46 -11.19
N LEU A 83 -8.92 -26.12 -10.03
CA LEU A 83 -10.06 -26.80 -9.41
C LEU A 83 -11.18 -25.82 -9.08
N LYS A 84 -10.85 -24.63 -8.56
CA LYS A 84 -11.87 -23.63 -8.24
C LYS A 84 -12.56 -23.09 -9.50
N MET A 85 -11.81 -22.88 -10.57
CA MET A 85 -12.40 -22.46 -11.85
C MET A 85 -13.33 -23.52 -12.41
N ALA A 86 -12.87 -24.78 -12.49
CA ALA A 86 -13.68 -25.90 -12.99
C ALA A 86 -14.96 -26.10 -12.16
N TYR A 87 -14.86 -26.03 -10.84
CA TYR A 87 -16.01 -26.10 -9.94
C TYR A 87 -17.03 -24.99 -10.23
N LEU A 88 -16.58 -23.75 -10.40
CA LEU A 88 -17.49 -22.63 -10.70
C LEU A 88 -18.14 -22.77 -12.08
N ASP A 89 -17.41 -23.30 -13.06
CA ASP A 89 -17.95 -23.56 -14.42
C ASP A 89 -18.99 -24.70 -14.41
N GLU A 90 -18.78 -25.74 -13.61
CA GLU A 90 -19.75 -26.83 -13.39
C GLU A 90 -21.03 -26.30 -12.75
N GLN A 91 -20.90 -25.53 -11.66
CA GLN A 91 -22.05 -24.92 -10.97
C GLN A 91 -22.81 -23.95 -11.87
N HIS A 92 -22.11 -23.16 -12.68
CA HIS A 92 -22.74 -22.25 -13.63
C HIS A 92 -23.53 -23.03 -14.71
N THR A 93 -22.98 -24.13 -15.22
CA THR A 93 -23.66 -25.02 -16.17
C THR A 93 -24.90 -25.68 -15.55
N GLU A 94 -24.80 -26.12 -14.30
CA GLU A 94 -25.91 -26.74 -13.60
C GLU A 94 -27.07 -25.75 -13.42
N LEU A 95 -26.77 -24.51 -13.01
CA LEU A 95 -27.76 -23.45 -12.88
C LEU A 95 -28.44 -23.15 -14.23
N LEU A 96 -27.67 -23.05 -15.32
CA LEU A 96 -28.22 -22.85 -16.67
C LEU A 96 -29.21 -23.97 -17.04
N ASN A 97 -28.85 -25.23 -16.80
CA ASN A 97 -29.70 -26.38 -17.08
C ASN A 97 -30.99 -26.37 -16.25
N GLN A 98 -30.93 -25.91 -15.00
CA GLN A 98 -32.12 -25.77 -14.14
C GLN A 98 -33.08 -24.69 -14.66
N VAL A 99 -32.54 -23.54 -15.09
CA VAL A 99 -33.33 -22.45 -15.70
C VAL A 99 -33.97 -22.89 -17.01
N SER A 100 -33.27 -23.66 -17.85
CA SER A 100 -33.85 -24.18 -19.09
C SER A 100 -35.02 -25.15 -18.84
N ARG A 101 -35.02 -25.89 -17.73
CA ARG A 101 -36.07 -26.87 -17.38
C ARG A 101 -37.27 -26.23 -16.66
N LYS A 102 -37.04 -25.19 -15.85
CA LYS A 102 -38.11 -24.47 -15.13
C LYS A 102 -38.37 -23.13 -15.83
N LYS A 103 -39.54 -22.96 -16.48
CA LYS A 103 -40.00 -21.68 -17.07
C LYS A 103 -40.28 -20.61 -16.01
N SER A 104 -39.31 -20.30 -15.15
CA SER A 104 -39.42 -19.35 -14.03
C SER A 104 -38.16 -18.50 -13.92
N ASP A 105 -38.24 -17.43 -13.12
CA ASP A 105 -37.30 -16.32 -12.88
C ASP A 105 -35.86 -16.67 -12.38
N GLY A 106 -35.35 -17.86 -12.69
CA GLY A 106 -33.98 -18.28 -12.33
C GLY A 106 -32.88 -17.59 -13.14
N SER A 107 -33.22 -16.70 -14.08
CA SER A 107 -32.25 -15.90 -14.85
C SER A 107 -31.34 -15.05 -13.94
N ILE A 108 -31.88 -14.55 -12.83
CA ILE A 108 -31.15 -13.72 -11.86
C ILE A 108 -30.10 -14.52 -11.07
N SER A 109 -30.37 -15.79 -10.74
CA SER A 109 -29.41 -16.63 -9.99
C SER A 109 -28.23 -17.06 -10.84
N VAL A 110 -28.45 -17.29 -12.14
CA VAL A 110 -27.36 -17.54 -13.11
C VAL A 110 -26.49 -16.31 -13.28
N ALA A 111 -27.10 -15.13 -13.52
CA ALA A 111 -26.36 -13.89 -13.74
C ALA A 111 -25.51 -13.45 -12.53
N SER A 112 -25.92 -13.84 -11.32
CA SER A 112 -25.19 -13.56 -10.07
C SER A 112 -24.10 -14.58 -9.75
N HIS A 113 -24.09 -15.75 -10.39
CA HIS A 113 -23.06 -16.77 -10.19
C HIS A 113 -21.89 -16.55 -11.16
N PRO A 114 -20.64 -16.34 -10.69
CA PRO A 114 -19.53 -16.11 -11.59
C PRO A 114 -19.07 -17.41 -12.25
N THR A 115 -18.73 -17.36 -13.54
CA THR A 115 -17.92 -18.40 -14.18
C THR A 115 -16.51 -18.45 -13.57
N GLY A 116 -15.80 -19.56 -13.77
CA GLY A 116 -14.41 -19.72 -13.35
C GLY A 116 -13.51 -18.63 -13.91
N ARG A 117 -13.69 -18.27 -15.19
CA ARG A 117 -12.95 -17.16 -15.82
C ARG A 117 -13.29 -15.80 -15.21
N MET A 118 -14.56 -15.52 -14.94
CA MET A 118 -14.99 -14.29 -14.29
C MET A 118 -14.38 -14.19 -12.88
N TRP A 119 -14.45 -15.26 -12.10
CA TRP A 119 -13.84 -15.32 -10.77
C TRP A 119 -12.34 -15.07 -10.82
N TYR A 120 -11.62 -15.70 -11.76
CA TYR A 120 -10.17 -15.52 -11.93
C TYR A 120 -9.80 -14.06 -12.21
N ASN A 121 -10.57 -13.38 -13.08
CA ASN A 121 -10.40 -11.96 -13.35
C ASN A 121 -10.69 -11.10 -12.11
N ILE A 122 -11.78 -11.38 -11.40
CA ILE A 122 -12.15 -10.69 -10.16
C ILE A 122 -11.03 -10.78 -9.12
N GLN A 123 -10.31 -11.91 -9.02
CA GLN A 123 -9.20 -12.04 -8.08
C GLN A 123 -8.08 -11.02 -8.34
N ALA A 124 -7.75 -10.74 -9.59
CA ALA A 124 -6.74 -9.74 -9.92
C ALA A 124 -7.21 -8.32 -9.54
N TRP A 125 -8.45 -7.97 -9.89
CA TRP A 125 -9.02 -6.65 -9.59
C TRP A 125 -9.22 -6.40 -8.10
N ARG A 126 -9.61 -7.41 -7.32
CA ARG A 126 -9.69 -7.29 -5.86
C ARG A 126 -8.34 -6.91 -5.26
N THR A 127 -7.27 -7.54 -5.70
CA THR A 127 -5.92 -7.25 -5.22
C THR A 127 -5.44 -5.85 -5.66
N VAL A 128 -5.74 -5.42 -6.88
CA VAL A 128 -5.49 -4.03 -7.32
C VAL A 128 -6.24 -3.04 -6.43
N ASN A 129 -7.54 -3.26 -6.25
CA ASN A 129 -8.41 -2.36 -5.48
C ASN A 129 -8.00 -2.28 -4.00
N GLN A 130 -7.53 -3.38 -3.42
CA GLN A 130 -6.93 -3.41 -2.08
C GLN A 130 -5.64 -2.59 -1.99
N SER A 131 -4.82 -2.59 -3.05
CA SER A 131 -3.54 -1.87 -3.09
C SER A 131 -3.73 -0.37 -3.31
N VAL A 132 -4.64 0.02 -4.20
CA VAL A 132 -4.89 1.44 -4.50
C VAL A 132 -5.67 2.15 -3.39
N GLY A 133 -6.51 1.42 -2.64
CA GLY A 133 -7.18 1.94 -1.44
C GLY A 133 -6.22 2.35 -0.32
N ARG A 134 -4.91 2.16 -0.50
CA ARG A 134 -3.88 2.55 0.47
C ARG A 134 -3.42 4.00 0.35
N VAL A 135 -3.66 4.63 -0.80
CA VAL A 135 -3.22 6.00 -1.11
C VAL A 135 -4.06 7.07 -0.42
N ILE A 136 -5.32 6.78 -0.09
CA ILE A 136 -6.24 7.76 0.51
C ILE A 136 -6.84 7.18 1.78
N ARG A 137 -6.60 7.87 2.89
CA ARG A 137 -7.07 7.42 4.21
C ARG A 137 -8.14 8.29 4.84
N HIS A 138 -8.21 9.56 4.47
CA HIS A 138 -9.20 10.49 5.00
C HIS A 138 -9.57 11.55 3.97
N HIS A 139 -10.62 12.33 4.26
CA HIS A 139 -11.18 13.37 3.38
C HIS A 139 -10.23 14.53 3.00
N ARG A 140 -9.03 14.58 3.59
CA ARG A 140 -7.98 15.57 3.27
C ARG A 140 -6.73 14.93 2.67
N ASP A 141 -6.74 13.61 2.54
CA ASP A 141 -5.62 12.88 1.99
C ASP A 141 -5.68 12.99 0.47
N PHE A 142 -4.52 13.10 -0.16
CA PHE A 142 -4.42 13.20 -1.60
C PHE A 142 -3.20 12.42 -2.08
N GLY A 143 -3.36 11.86 -3.27
CA GLY A 143 -2.29 11.13 -3.91
C GLY A 143 -2.62 10.73 -5.33
N THR A 144 -1.64 10.12 -5.97
CA THR A 144 -1.73 9.67 -7.36
C THR A 144 -1.59 8.16 -7.45
N VAL A 145 -2.53 7.51 -8.12
CA VAL A 145 -2.43 6.10 -8.50
C VAL A 145 -1.95 6.02 -9.95
N PHE A 146 -0.90 5.24 -10.19
CA PHE A 146 -0.39 4.93 -11.53
C PHE A 146 -0.69 3.47 -11.86
N LEU A 147 -1.50 3.23 -12.87
CA LEU A 147 -1.78 1.91 -13.43
C LEU A 147 -0.93 1.75 -14.69
N CYS A 148 0.14 0.96 -14.64
CA CYS A 148 1.20 0.93 -15.64
C CYS A 148 1.12 -0.30 -16.57
N ASP A 149 -0.07 -0.64 -17.05
CA ASP A 149 -0.31 -1.79 -17.94
C ASP A 149 -1.47 -1.47 -18.89
N GLN A 150 -1.30 -1.77 -20.17
CA GLN A 150 -2.28 -1.49 -21.22
C GLN A 150 -3.67 -2.06 -20.94
N ARG A 151 -3.75 -3.17 -20.19
CA ARG A 151 -5.02 -3.82 -19.86
C ARG A 151 -5.91 -2.91 -19.00
N PHE A 152 -5.34 -1.99 -18.21
CA PHE A 152 -6.12 -1.01 -17.44
C PHE A 152 -6.83 0.03 -18.31
N ALA A 153 -6.44 0.17 -19.59
CA ALA A 153 -7.00 1.17 -20.50
C ALA A 153 -8.46 0.93 -20.88
N THR A 154 -8.86 -0.34 -20.97
CA THR A 154 -10.15 -0.71 -21.56
C THR A 154 -11.30 -0.28 -20.66
N ALA A 155 -12.44 0.12 -21.25
CA ALA A 155 -13.63 0.50 -20.49
C ALA A 155 -14.10 -0.62 -19.53
N ALA A 156 -14.00 -1.87 -19.97
CA ALA A 156 -14.31 -3.04 -19.15
C ALA A 156 -13.35 -3.22 -17.96
N ALA A 157 -12.09 -2.82 -18.09
CA ALA A 157 -11.13 -2.83 -17.00
C ALA A 157 -11.35 -1.66 -16.03
N GLN A 158 -11.63 -0.47 -16.55
CA GLN A 158 -11.91 0.71 -15.74
C GLN A 158 -13.19 0.53 -14.91
N SER A 159 -14.20 -0.19 -15.41
CA SER A 159 -15.41 -0.50 -14.65
C SER A 159 -15.17 -1.40 -13.43
N GLN A 160 -14.03 -2.10 -13.36
CA GLN A 160 -13.62 -2.92 -12.21
C GLN A 160 -12.93 -2.10 -11.11
N LEU A 161 -12.54 -0.86 -11.39
CA LEU A 161 -11.95 0.04 -10.40
C LEU A 161 -13.03 0.56 -9.43
N PRO A 162 -12.68 1.04 -8.24
CA PRO A 162 -13.65 1.62 -7.32
C PRO A 162 -14.35 2.84 -7.94
N LYS A 163 -15.66 3.01 -7.71
CA LYS A 163 -16.46 4.11 -8.29
C LYS A 163 -15.83 5.49 -8.10
N TRP A 164 -15.23 5.75 -6.94
CA TRP A 164 -14.56 7.01 -6.62
C TRP A 164 -13.34 7.30 -7.52
N MET A 165 -12.74 6.27 -8.12
CA MET A 165 -11.57 6.38 -8.96
C MET A 165 -11.94 6.58 -10.44
N GLN A 166 -13.04 5.96 -10.89
CA GLN A 166 -13.36 5.76 -12.30
C GLN A 166 -13.41 7.07 -13.11
N SER A 167 -14.10 8.10 -12.61
CA SER A 167 -14.23 9.40 -13.29
C SER A 167 -12.91 10.16 -13.41
N SER A 168 -11.95 9.83 -12.57
CA SER A 168 -10.65 10.49 -12.52
C SER A 168 -9.58 9.80 -13.35
N VAL A 169 -9.85 8.61 -13.91
CA VAL A 169 -8.89 7.83 -14.69
C VAL A 169 -8.60 8.53 -16.02
N ARG A 170 -7.34 8.89 -16.23
CA ARG A 170 -6.82 9.36 -17.52
C ARG A 170 -5.87 8.33 -18.11
N VAL A 171 -5.99 8.09 -19.41
CA VAL A 171 -5.15 7.17 -20.18
C VAL A 171 -4.09 7.97 -20.92
N TYR A 172 -2.81 7.65 -20.71
CA TYR A 172 -1.71 8.26 -21.46
C TYR A 172 -0.92 7.23 -22.26
N GLU A 173 -0.68 7.53 -23.52
CA GLU A 173 0.22 6.76 -24.38
C GLU A 173 1.70 6.98 -24.01
N GLN A 174 2.03 8.17 -23.52
CA GLN A 174 3.40 8.54 -23.16
C GLN A 174 3.49 8.92 -21.67
N VAL A 175 4.66 8.69 -21.08
CA VAL A 175 4.88 9.00 -19.65
C VAL A 175 5.01 10.51 -19.40
N GLN A 176 5.54 11.27 -20.37
CA GLN A 176 5.84 12.70 -20.16
C GLN A 176 4.59 13.55 -19.82
N PRO A 177 3.46 13.43 -20.55
CA PRO A 177 2.22 14.11 -20.17
C PRO A 177 1.73 13.74 -18.77
N ALA A 178 1.81 12.45 -18.40
CA ALA A 178 1.41 11.98 -17.08
C ALA A 178 2.24 12.63 -15.96
N ILE A 179 3.56 12.75 -16.15
CA ILE A 179 4.47 13.43 -15.19
C ILE A 179 4.13 14.92 -15.07
N LYS A 180 3.91 15.62 -16.19
CA LYS A 180 3.56 17.05 -16.20
C LYS A 180 2.28 17.31 -15.41
N GLU A 181 1.22 16.57 -15.70
CA GLU A 181 -0.06 16.73 -15.01
C GLU A 181 0.02 16.30 -13.54
N THR A 182 0.90 15.34 -13.21
CA THR A 182 1.20 14.94 -11.83
C THR A 182 1.83 16.09 -11.06
N SER A 183 2.81 16.77 -11.65
CA SER A 183 3.45 17.95 -11.05
C SER A 183 2.43 19.06 -10.77
N VAL A 184 1.55 19.35 -11.73
CA VAL A 184 0.48 20.35 -11.57
C VAL A 184 -0.47 19.98 -10.43
N PHE A 185 -0.93 18.73 -10.38
CA PHE A 185 -1.78 18.25 -9.29
C PHE A 185 -1.16 18.43 -7.91
N TYR A 186 0.10 18.03 -7.72
CA TYR A 186 0.74 18.18 -6.41
C TYR A 186 0.95 19.64 -6.02
N LYS A 187 1.17 20.54 -6.98
CA LYS A 187 1.21 21.99 -6.70
C LYS A 187 -0.13 22.49 -6.19
N ILE A 188 -1.23 22.11 -6.84
CA ILE A 188 -2.59 22.50 -6.46
C ILE A 188 -2.98 21.88 -5.11
N ALA A 189 -2.80 20.57 -4.95
CA ALA A 189 -3.16 19.83 -3.74
C ALA A 189 -2.40 20.35 -2.51
N ARG A 190 -1.08 20.59 -2.64
CA ARG A 190 -0.30 21.18 -1.55
C ARG A 190 -0.83 22.53 -1.11
N THR A 191 -1.34 23.37 -2.01
CA THR A 191 -1.94 24.67 -1.65
C THR A 191 -3.32 24.49 -1.03
N LYS A 192 -4.17 23.65 -1.63
CA LYS A 192 -5.55 23.41 -1.19
C LYS A 192 -5.62 22.81 0.22
N TYR A 193 -4.73 21.89 0.54
CA TYR A 193 -4.72 21.17 1.83
C TYR A 193 -3.63 21.70 2.78
N LYS A 194 -3.05 22.89 2.54
CA LYS A 194 -1.88 23.39 3.30
C LYS A 194 -2.15 23.81 4.73
N ASN A 195 -3.39 24.06 5.15
CA ASN A 195 -3.68 24.67 6.46
C ASN A 195 -4.96 24.10 7.09
N GLN A 196 -4.83 23.30 8.16
CA GLN A 196 -5.75 23.21 9.31
C GLN A 196 -5.10 22.52 10.56
N ASN A 197 -3.77 22.46 10.67
CA ASN A 197 -3.09 21.97 11.89
C ASN A 197 -2.47 23.11 12.73
N GLY A 198 -3.04 24.31 12.69
CA GLY A 198 -2.58 25.45 13.48
C GLY A 198 -3.66 26.52 13.62
N ASP A 199 -4.66 26.26 14.47
CA ASP A 199 -5.17 27.15 15.54
C ASP A 199 -6.49 26.60 16.08
N SER A 200 -6.41 25.85 17.17
CA SER A 200 -7.49 25.57 18.13
C SER A 200 -6.86 24.97 19.38
N GLN A 201 -6.00 25.72 20.07
CA GLN A 201 -5.86 25.59 21.51
C GLN A 201 -6.07 26.98 22.11
N ASP A 202 -7.32 27.22 22.46
CA ASP A 202 -7.75 28.38 23.22
C ASP A 202 -6.91 28.54 24.49
N SER A 203 -6.35 29.73 24.61
CA SER A 203 -6.08 30.40 25.87
C SER A 203 -7.38 30.52 26.68
N ASN A 204 -7.62 29.59 27.61
CA ASN A 204 -8.37 29.83 28.86
C ASN A 204 -8.52 28.54 29.68
N ALA A 205 -7.60 28.28 30.60
CA ALA A 205 -7.86 27.51 31.82
C ALA A 205 -6.74 27.71 32.84
N SER A 206 -6.71 28.88 33.48
CA SER A 206 -6.15 29.01 34.83
C SER A 206 -7.27 29.47 35.74
N SER A 207 -7.91 28.51 36.41
CA SER A 207 -8.50 28.60 37.77
C SER A 207 -9.54 27.48 37.96
N ASN A 208 -9.14 26.38 38.57
CA ASN A 208 -9.68 25.99 39.87
C ASN A 208 -9.11 24.65 40.34
N ILE A 209 -8.57 24.72 41.54
CA ILE A 209 -8.31 23.63 42.47
C ILE A 209 -9.64 22.91 42.75
N ASP A 210 -9.72 21.59 42.62
CA ASP A 210 -9.88 20.69 43.78
C ASP A 210 -9.87 19.19 43.40
N ARG A 211 -9.34 18.42 44.35
CA ARG A 211 -9.28 16.96 44.56
C ARG A 211 -10.15 16.05 43.68
N THR A 212 -9.58 14.97 43.15
CA THR A 212 -9.55 13.64 43.84
C THR A 212 -8.78 12.56 43.07
N LYS A 213 -8.05 11.75 43.85
CA LYS A 213 -7.60 10.35 43.61
C LYS A 213 -6.39 10.09 42.70
N ARG A 214 -5.22 10.28 43.34
CA ARG A 214 -4.03 9.42 43.21
C ARG A 214 -4.39 7.95 43.43
N TYR A 215 -3.81 7.06 42.64
CA TYR A 215 -3.31 5.77 43.13
C TYR A 215 -1.99 5.45 42.42
N ASP A 216 -0.89 5.64 43.16
CA ASP A 216 0.33 4.85 43.08
C ASP A 216 0.80 4.63 44.53
N ILE A 217 1.43 3.48 44.77
CA ILE A 217 2.22 2.96 45.94
C ILE A 217 1.82 1.47 46.14
N LEU A 218 2.52 0.49 45.55
CA LEU A 218 3.79 -0.18 45.97
C LEU A 218 3.56 -1.51 46.75
N PRO A 219 4.57 -2.41 46.85
CA PRO A 219 4.41 -3.87 46.87
C PRO A 219 4.44 -4.49 48.28
N LYS A 220 4.12 -5.79 48.38
CA LYS A 220 4.42 -6.62 49.57
C LYS A 220 5.14 -7.91 49.17
N ARG A 221 6.09 -8.30 50.01
CA ARG A 221 6.96 -9.48 49.92
C ARG A 221 7.12 -10.04 51.33
N ASP A 222 6.90 -11.34 51.51
CA ASP A 222 7.49 -12.18 52.57
C ASP A 222 7.14 -13.67 52.38
N GLY A 223 8.15 -14.54 52.54
CA GLY A 223 8.04 -16.01 52.51
C GLY A 223 9.27 -16.75 51.94
N SER A 224 10.19 -17.15 52.82
CA SER A 224 11.47 -17.93 52.67
C SER A 224 11.32 -19.28 51.90
N TRP A 225 12.32 -19.91 51.25
CA TRP A 225 13.52 -20.57 51.83
C TRP A 225 14.68 -20.81 50.80
N ASP A 226 15.89 -20.58 51.30
CA ASP A 226 17.20 -21.24 51.10
C ASP A 226 17.96 -21.36 49.74
N LYS A 227 19.12 -20.66 49.76
CA LYS A 227 20.52 -21.12 49.50
C LYS A 227 20.88 -21.81 48.18
N MET A 228 21.69 -21.11 47.35
CA MET A 228 23.12 -21.40 47.11
C MET A 228 23.67 -20.51 45.99
N THR A 229 24.75 -19.79 46.27
CA THR A 229 25.75 -19.34 45.29
C THR A 229 27.05 -20.13 45.59
N PRO A 230 28.04 -20.22 44.67
CA PRO A 230 28.92 -19.06 44.49
C PRO A 230 29.47 -18.86 43.06
N THR A 231 29.71 -17.56 42.77
CA THR A 231 30.88 -17.00 42.06
C THR A 231 31.17 -17.33 40.59
N GLY A 232 31.39 -16.27 39.80
CA GLY A 232 32.06 -16.35 38.50
C GLY A 232 32.03 -15.04 37.71
N LEU A 233 32.82 -14.05 38.14
CA LEU A 233 33.18 -12.84 37.39
C LEU A 233 33.96 -13.21 36.12
N ILE A 234 33.53 -12.76 34.92
CA ILE A 234 34.45 -12.46 33.79
C ILE A 234 33.88 -11.29 32.96
N ASN A 235 34.74 -10.30 32.75
CA ASN A 235 34.55 -9.09 31.93
C ASN A 235 34.98 -9.30 30.46
N HIS A 236 34.36 -8.49 29.58
CA HIS A 236 34.79 -8.03 28.22
C HIS A 236 34.77 -9.03 27.03
N PRO A 237 34.76 -8.58 25.75
CA PRO A 237 34.65 -7.20 25.20
C PRO A 237 33.64 -7.02 24.05
N SER A 238 33.50 -5.75 23.65
CA SER A 238 32.98 -5.20 22.40
C SER A 238 33.18 -6.04 21.14
N SER A 239 32.10 -6.27 20.38
CA SER A 239 32.17 -6.64 18.96
C SER A 239 31.37 -5.66 18.10
N THR A 240 32.10 -4.79 17.42
CA THR A 240 31.69 -4.05 16.23
C THR A 240 31.14 -5.02 15.17
N VAL A 241 29.86 -4.87 14.82
CA VAL A 241 29.26 -5.56 13.68
C VAL A 241 29.59 -4.77 12.41
N PRO A 242 30.21 -5.37 11.37
CA PRO A 242 30.57 -4.67 10.16
C PRO A 242 29.33 -4.27 9.35
N ARG A 243 29.38 -3.04 8.83
CA ARG A 243 28.41 -2.43 7.91
C ARG A 243 28.27 -3.34 6.67
N ALA A 244 27.16 -4.05 6.56
CA ALA A 244 26.84 -4.82 5.37
C ALA A 244 26.68 -3.87 4.16
N ASN A 245 27.35 -4.24 3.07
CA ASN A 245 27.42 -3.52 1.80
C ASN A 245 26.06 -3.00 1.32
N GLN A 246 25.84 -1.68 1.45
CA GLN A 246 24.81 -0.97 0.70
C GLN A 246 25.26 -0.91 -0.76
N VAL A 247 24.73 -1.80 -1.59
CA VAL A 247 24.82 -1.65 -3.04
C VAL A 247 23.87 -0.54 -3.42
N SER A 248 24.40 0.68 -3.62
CA SER A 248 23.67 1.80 -4.21
C SER A 248 23.42 1.51 -5.68
N ILE A 249 22.30 0.84 -5.98
CA ILE A 249 21.86 0.62 -7.35
C ILE A 249 21.10 1.87 -7.81
N CYS A 250 21.74 2.63 -8.71
CA CYS A 250 21.22 3.87 -9.25
C CYS A 250 20.20 3.58 -10.37
N PHE A 251 18.90 3.68 -10.06
CA PHE A 251 17.85 3.63 -11.07
C PHE A 251 17.10 4.97 -11.15
N PRO A 252 17.37 5.80 -12.17
CA PRO A 252 16.46 6.86 -12.56
C PRO A 252 15.09 6.25 -12.90
N ILE A 253 13.97 6.79 -12.42
CA ILE A 253 12.62 6.36 -12.84
C ILE A 253 12.49 6.41 -14.38
N SER A 254 13.18 7.36 -15.02
CA SER A 254 13.30 7.43 -16.48
C SER A 254 14.09 6.27 -17.09
N ARG A 255 15.14 5.76 -16.43
CA ARG A 255 15.90 4.57 -16.86
C ARG A 255 15.23 3.26 -16.50
N TRP A 256 14.42 3.19 -15.44
CA TRP A 256 13.60 2.02 -15.16
C TRP A 256 12.53 1.84 -16.27
N LEU A 257 11.90 2.94 -16.69
CA LEU A 257 11.01 2.96 -17.86
C LEU A 257 11.77 2.68 -19.18
N LEU A 258 13.02 3.15 -19.32
CA LEU A 258 13.84 2.91 -20.52
C LEU A 258 14.52 1.53 -20.58
N SER A 259 14.76 0.83 -19.46
CA SER A 259 15.25 -0.56 -19.49
C SER A 259 14.13 -1.56 -19.81
N TYR A 260 12.87 -1.16 -19.61
CA TYR A 260 11.67 -1.86 -20.11
C TYR A 260 11.26 -1.39 -21.53
N ARG A 261 12.19 -0.83 -22.33
CA ARG A 261 11.94 -0.35 -23.72
C ARG A 261 11.50 -1.41 -24.73
N LEU A 262 11.32 -2.66 -24.33
CA LEU A 262 10.84 -3.72 -25.21
C LEU A 262 9.38 -4.14 -24.94
N LEU A 263 8.67 -3.56 -23.96
CA LEU A 263 7.34 -4.08 -23.56
C LEU A 263 6.29 -3.04 -23.12
N LEU A 264 6.50 -1.74 -23.32
CA LEU A 264 5.54 -0.70 -22.91
C LEU A 264 4.86 -0.03 -24.12
N SER A 265 3.97 -0.78 -24.76
CA SER A 265 2.85 -0.18 -25.50
C SER A 265 1.76 0.25 -24.50
N HIS A 266 1.84 1.51 -24.11
CA HIS A 266 0.71 2.39 -23.78
C HIS A 266 -0.18 2.11 -22.57
N VAL A 267 -0.59 3.23 -21.96
CA VAL A 267 -1.60 3.43 -20.92
C VAL A 267 -1.04 3.44 -19.49
N VAL A 268 -0.61 4.63 -19.09
CA VAL A 268 -0.64 5.04 -17.68
C VAL A 268 -2.09 5.44 -17.38
N GLY A 269 -2.81 4.64 -16.59
CA GLY A 269 -4.06 5.06 -15.98
C GLY A 269 -3.74 5.91 -14.74
N ARG A 270 -4.18 7.17 -14.70
CA ARG A 270 -4.00 8.03 -13.53
C ARG A 270 -5.33 8.45 -12.96
N ALA A 271 -5.56 8.21 -11.68
CA ALA A 271 -6.67 8.82 -10.95
C ALA A 271 -6.19 10.04 -10.15
N ILE A 272 -6.80 11.20 -10.43
CA ILE A 272 -6.69 12.40 -9.60
C ILE A 272 -7.82 12.36 -8.57
N LEU A 273 -7.46 12.42 -7.30
CA LEU A 273 -8.41 12.22 -6.22
C LEU A 273 -8.52 13.50 -5.41
N ASN A 274 -9.77 13.91 -5.17
CA ASN A 274 -10.19 15.10 -4.42
C ASN A 274 -10.86 14.69 -3.13
#